data_AF-O14858-F1
#
_entry.id   AF-O14858-F1
#
_cell.length_a   1.000
_cell.length_b   1.000
_cell.length_c   1.000
_cell.angle_alpha   90.00
_cell.angle_beta   90.00
_cell.angle_gamma   90.00
#
_symmetry.space_group_name_H-M   'P 1'
#
loop_
_entity.id
_entity.type
_entity.pdbx_description
1 polymer ?
#
loop_
_entity_poly.entity_id
_entity_poly.type
_entity_poly.pdbx_seq_one_letter_code
_entity_poly.pdbx_strand_id
1 'polypeptide(L)' 'HERTHTGEKPYECKQCSKAFPVYSSYLRHEKIHTGEKPYECKQCSKAFPDYSSYLRHERTHTGEKPYKCKQC' A
#
# COMPACT_ATOMS: atom_id res chain seq x y z
N HIS A 1 3.48 -6.91 -17.52
CA HIS A 1 4.80 -6.25 -17.44
C HIS A 1 5.01 -5.22 -18.57
N GLU A 2 4.23 -5.26 -19.66
CA GLU A 2 4.39 -4.31 -20.77
C GLU A 2 3.96 -2.87 -20.47
N ARG A 3 2.88 -2.65 -19.70
CA ARG A 3 2.38 -1.29 -19.35
C ARG A 3 3.35 -0.43 -18.53
N THR A 4 4.35 -1.03 -17.89
CA THR A 4 5.37 -0.28 -17.14
C THR A 4 6.49 0.28 -18.00
N HIS A 5 6.64 -0.17 -19.25
CA HIS A 5 7.69 0.30 -20.15
C HIS A 5 7.29 1.52 -20.98
N THR A 6 6.01 1.69 -21.29
CA THR A 6 5.51 2.79 -22.14
C THR A 6 5.23 4.09 -21.39
N GLY A 7 5.22 4.04 -20.04
CA GLY A 7 4.86 5.18 -19.21
C GLY A 7 3.37 5.54 -19.23
N GLU A 8 2.54 4.77 -19.93
CA GLU A 8 1.10 4.98 -19.99
C GLU A 8 0.46 4.77 -18.61
N LYS A 9 -0.33 5.75 -18.19
CA LYS A 9 -1.05 5.74 -16.91
C LYS A 9 -2.54 5.96 -17.17
N PRO A 10 -3.26 4.95 -17.68
CA PRO A 10 -4.66 5.11 -18.08
C PRO A 10 -5.62 5.31 -16.90
N TYR A 11 -5.18 5.06 -15.67
CA TYR A 11 -6.03 5.16 -14.49
C TYR A 11 -5.74 6.45 -13.72
N GLU A 12 -6.51 7.52 -13.99
CA GLU A 12 -6.36 8.82 -13.34
C GLU A 12 -7.37 9.04 -12.20
N CYS A 13 -6.86 9.45 -11.04
CA CYS A 13 -7.69 9.89 -9.92
C CYS A 13 -8.26 11.29 -10.19
N LYS A 14 -9.58 11.38 -10.32
CA LYS A 14 -10.28 12.67 -10.54
C LYS A 14 -10.18 13.65 -9.35
N GLN A 15 -9.83 13.18 -8.16
CA GLN A 15 -9.74 14.03 -6.96
C GLN A 15 -8.39 14.74 -6.82
N CYS A 16 -7.30 14.17 -7.35
CA CYS A 16 -5.96 14.75 -7.22
C CYS A 16 -5.10 14.66 -8.50
N SER A 17 -5.72 14.29 -9.63
CA SER A 17 -5.10 14.13 -10.96
C SER A 17 -3.87 13.20 -11.00
N LYS A 18 -3.72 12.32 -10.00
CA LYS A 18 -2.67 11.30 -10.00
C LYS A 18 -3.06 10.16 -10.92
N ALA A 19 -2.17 9.85 -11.86
CA ALA A 19 -2.35 8.75 -12.79
C ALA A 19 -1.52 7.51 -12.38
N PHE A 20 -2.08 6.33 -12.60
CA PHE A 20 -1.48 5.03 -12.27
C PHE A 20 -1.44 4.13 -13.52
N PRO A 21 -0.37 3.33 -13.68
CA PRO A 21 -0.25 2.40 -14.80
C PRO A 21 -1.10 1.12 -14.62
N VAL A 22 -1.52 0.83 -13.39
CA VAL A 22 -2.23 -0.40 -13.03
C VAL A 22 -3.47 -0.09 -12.20
N TYR A 23 -4.59 -0.71 -12.55
CA TYR A 23 -5.89 -0.52 -11.90
C TYR A 23 -5.85 -0.80 -10.40
N SER A 24 -5.16 -1.86 -9.97
CA SER A 24 -5.02 -2.19 -8.54
C SER A 24 -4.31 -1.10 -7.74
N SER A 25 -3.35 -0.38 -8.35
CA SER A 25 -2.68 0.75 -7.71
C SER A 25 -3.57 1.98 -7.61
N TYR A 26 -4.37 2.24 -8.65
CA TYR A 26 -5.40 3.27 -8.67
C TYR A 26 -6.46 3.02 -7.57
N LEU A 27 -7.04 1.83 -7.50
CA LEU A 27 -8.03 1.47 -6.49
C LEU A 27 -7.48 1.59 -5.06
N ARG A 28 -6.25 1.14 -4.83
CA ARG A 28 -5.59 1.31 -3.53
C ARG A 28 -5.42 2.78 -3.18
N HIS A 29 -5.12 3.61 -4.16
CA HIS A 29 -4.99 5.05 -3.95
C HIS A 29 -6.33 5.72 -3.64
N GLU A 30 -7.44 5.31 -4.26
CA GLU A 30 -8.77 5.87 -3.94
C GLU A 30 -9.15 5.71 -2.46
N LYS A 31 -8.69 4.66 -1.79
CA LYS A 31 -8.90 4.47 -0.35
C LYS A 31 -8.34 5.60 0.53
N ILE A 32 -7.34 6.33 0.03
CA ILE A 32 -6.78 7.49 0.74
C ILE A 32 -7.80 8.63 0.77
N HIS A 33 -8.58 8.77 -0.29
CA HIS A 33 -9.61 9.81 -0.42
C HIS A 33 -10.87 9.47 0.36
N THR A 34 -11.30 8.20 0.35
CA THR A 34 -12.46 7.76 1.12
C THR A 34 -12.16 7.63 2.62
N GLY A 35 -10.88 7.57 3.00
CA GLY A 35 -10.47 7.30 4.37
C GLY A 35 -10.73 5.85 4.81
N GLU A 36 -11.09 4.97 3.88
CA GLU A 36 -11.38 3.57 4.17
C GLU A 36 -10.09 2.85 4.60
N LYS A 37 -10.10 2.37 5.86
CA LYS A 37 -8.97 1.68 6.47
C LYS A 37 -9.46 0.36 7.06
N PRO A 38 -9.68 -0.67 6.22
CA PRO A 38 -10.27 -1.92 6.68
C PRO A 38 -9.33 -2.75 7.56
N TYR A 39 -8.03 -2.42 7.57
CA TYR A 39 -7.03 -3.16 8.33
C TYR A 39 -6.67 -2.42 9.61
N GLU A 40 -7.33 -2.75 10.71
CA GLU A 40 -7.05 -2.17 12.03
C GLU A 40 -6.08 -3.04 12.85
N CYS A 41 -5.04 -2.41 13.38
CA CYS A 41 -4.15 -3.02 14.35
C CYS A 41 -4.82 -3.08 15.73
N LYS A 42 -5.17 -4.28 16.18
CA LYS A 42 -5.80 -4.49 17.50
C LYS A 42 -4.91 -4.10 18.70
N GLN A 43 -3.60 -3.95 18.51
CA GLN A 43 -2.66 -3.61 19.59
C GLN A 43 -2.57 -2.11 19.86
N CYS A 44 -2.80 -1.26 18.84
CA CYS A 44 -2.66 0.20 18.99
C CYS A 44 -3.74 1.00 18.26
N SER A 45 -4.79 0.34 17.78
CA SER A 45 -5.94 0.89 17.04
C SER A 45 -5.58 1.72 15.80
N LYS A 46 -4.35 1.56 15.28
CA LYS A 46 -3.96 2.18 14.00
C LYS A 46 -4.59 1.41 12.86
N ALA A 47 -5.33 2.11 12.00
CA ALA A 47 -5.93 1.55 10.81
C ALA A 47 -5.13 1.88 9.54
N PHE A 48 -5.08 0.93 8.60
CA PHE A 48 -4.32 1.01 7.35
C PHE A 48 -5.23 0.76 6.14
N PRO A 49 -4.96 1.43 5.00
CA PRO A 49 -5.75 1.27 3.78
C PRO A 49 -5.43 -0.02 3.01
N ASP A 50 -4.28 -0.65 3.28
CA ASP A 50 -3.83 -1.86 2.59
C ASP A 50 -3.17 -2.88 3.54
N TYR A 51 -3.32 -4.16 3.19
CA TYR A 51 -2.86 -5.30 3.99
C TYR A 51 -1.33 -5.34 4.13
N SER A 52 -0.58 -4.95 3.09
CA SER A 52 0.89 -4.97 3.13
C SER A 52 1.43 -3.94 4.12
N SER A 53 0.85 -2.74 4.16
CA SER A 53 1.18 -1.70 5.15
C SER A 53 0.81 -2.14 6.57
N TYR A 54 -0.37 -2.76 6.75
CA TYR A 54 -0.78 -3.34 8.02
C TYR A 54 0.21 -4.41 8.51
N LEU A 55 0.56 -5.39 7.68
CA LEU A 55 1.50 -6.46 8.06
C LEU A 55 2.88 -5.91 8.41
N ARG A 56 3.38 -4.95 7.62
CA ARG A 56 4.66 -4.30 7.92
C ARG A 56 4.61 -3.58 9.27
N HIS A 57 3.49 -2.95 9.60
CA HIS A 57 3.30 -2.33 10.90
C HIS A 57 3.20 -3.38 12.02
N GLU A 58 2.50 -4.49 11.83
CA GLU A 58 2.39 -5.56 12.83
C GLU A 58 3.76 -6.10 13.25
N ARG A 59 4.71 -6.20 12.31
CA ARG A 59 6.10 -6.57 12.59
C ARG A 59 6.84 -5.60 13.52
N THR A 60 6.39 -4.34 13.62
CA THR A 60 6.98 -3.38 14.57
C THR A 60 6.62 -3.69 16.02
N HIS A 61 5.51 -4.39 16.25
CA HIS A 61 5.11 -4.84 17.59
C HIS A 61 5.78 -6.17 17.95
N THR A 62 5.88 -7.10 17.00
CA THR A 62 6.49 -8.42 17.24
C THR A 62 8.02 -8.37 17.24
N GLY A 63 8.63 -7.32 16.69
CA GLY A 63 10.08 -7.22 16.52
C GLY A 63 10.63 -8.21 15.48
N GLU A 64 9.77 -8.83 14.67
CA GLU A 64 10.17 -9.82 13.68
C GLU A 64 11.04 -9.18 12.59
N LYS A 65 12.26 -9.69 12.43
CA LYS A 65 13.20 -9.31 11.37
C LYS A 65 13.30 -10.46 10.35
N PRO A 66 12.39 -10.53 9.36
CA PRO A 66 12.36 -11.62 8.39
C PRO A 66 13.58 -11.61 7.44
N TYR A 67 14.18 -10.44 7.25
CA TYR A 67 15.40 -10.29 6.48
C TYR A 67 16.59 -10.36 7.42
N LYS A 68 17.20 -11.55 7.50
CA LYS A 68 18.54 -11.70 8.10
C LYS A 68 19.59 -11.42 7.04
N CYS A 69 20.53 -10.55 7.37
CA CYS A 69 21.78 -10.43 6.63
C CYS A 69 22.47 -11.80 6.69
N LYS A 70 23.07 -12.24 5.57
CA LYS A 70 23.89 -13.46 5.52
C LYS A 70 25.39 -13.15 5.53
N GLN A 71 25.75 -11.87 5.44
CA GLN A 71 27.13 -11.38 5.44
C GLN A 71 27.48 -10.62 6.73
N CYS A 72 26.53 -10.57 7.65
CA CYS A 72 26.53 -10.01 8.99
C CYS A 72 25.39 -10.71 9.76
#